data_AF-S8CI50-F1
#
_entry.id   AF-S8CI50-F1
#
_cell.length_a   1.000
_cell.length_b   1.000
_cell.length_c   1.000
_cell.angle_alpha   90.00
_cell.angle_beta   90.00
_cell.angle_gamma   90.00
#
_symmetry.space_group_name_H-M   'P 1'
#
loop_
_entity.id
_entity.type
_entity.pdbx_description
1 polymer ?
#
loop_
_entity_poly.entity_id
_entity_poly.type
_entity_poly.pdbx_seq_one_letter_code
_entity_poly.pdbx_strand_id
1 'polypeptide(L)'
;MKRCELCKRRARLQCDADGASLCWDCDSKVHSANFLVARHSRNLLCCVCGSLLMWSADGAEVTPIVSVCEQCADGGESSDGAEEEPEEESVVEENQVVPLSPTECCSSRRDVDPEVSRKRCKMENV
;
A
#
# COMPACT_ATOMS: atom_id res chain seq x y z
N MET A 1 -1.86 -4.08 12.26
CA MET A 1 -1.92 -3.68 10.82
C MET A 1 -0.54 -3.20 10.34
N LYS A 2 -0.04 -3.68 9.19
CA LYS A 2 1.28 -3.29 8.65
C LYS A 2 1.34 -1.82 8.20
N ARG A 3 2.48 -1.16 8.46
CA ARG A 3 2.76 0.21 8.04
C ARG A 3 3.70 0.21 6.83
N CYS A 4 3.64 1.28 6.04
CA CYS A 4 4.53 1.48 4.91
C CYS A 4 5.92 1.83 5.42
N GLU A 5 6.95 1.13 4.95
CA GLU A 5 8.30 1.37 5.46
C GLU A 5 8.85 2.76 5.15
N LEU A 6 8.43 3.35 4.03
CA LEU A 6 8.92 4.65 3.56
C LEU A 6 8.20 5.86 4.15
N CYS A 7 6.88 5.79 4.34
CA CYS A 7 6.08 6.94 4.77
C CYS A 7 5.21 6.70 6.01
N LYS A 8 5.32 5.51 6.61
CA LYS A 8 4.62 5.07 7.84
C LYS A 8 3.08 5.14 7.80
N ARG A 9 2.48 5.51 6.66
CA ARG A 9 1.04 5.34 6.36
C ARG A 9 0.66 3.87 6.24
N ARG A 10 -0.63 3.56 6.16
CA ARG A 10 -1.11 2.18 6.04
C ARG A 10 -0.56 1.48 4.78
N ALA A 11 0.08 0.31 4.96
CA ALA A 11 0.54 -0.51 3.84
C ALA A 11 -0.63 -1.21 3.14
N ARG A 12 -0.44 -1.47 1.85
CA ARG A 12 -1.43 -2.13 0.96
C ARG A 12 -0.82 -3.31 0.21
N LEU A 13 0.49 -3.30 0.03
CA LEU A 13 1.24 -4.32 -0.69
C LEU A 13 2.46 -4.73 0.14
N GLN A 14 2.93 -5.94 -0.09
CA GLN A 14 4.24 -6.42 0.35
C GLN A 14 5.04 -6.87 -0.88
N CYS A 15 6.23 -6.32 -1.05
CA CYS A 15 7.19 -6.79 -2.03
C CYS A 15 7.95 -7.98 -1.45
N ASP A 16 7.86 -9.14 -2.11
CA ASP A 16 8.53 -10.36 -1.62
C ASP A 16 10.05 -10.27 -1.77
N ALA A 17 10.51 -9.68 -2.87
CA ALA A 17 11.93 -9.56 -3.18
C ALA A 17 12.67 -8.64 -2.17
N ASP A 18 12.02 -7.54 -1.77
CA ASP A 18 12.60 -6.56 -0.84
C ASP A 18 12.18 -6.79 0.62
N GLY A 19 11.25 -7.73 0.89
CA GLY A 19 10.66 -7.94 2.21
C GLY A 19 9.92 -6.72 2.77
N ALA A 20 9.53 -5.77 1.91
CA ALA A 20 9.08 -4.44 2.31
C ALA A 20 7.56 -4.27 2.16
N SER A 21 6.92 -3.67 3.16
CA SER A 21 5.51 -3.28 3.11
C SER A 21 5.36 -1.85 2.60
N LEU A 22 4.57 -1.63 1.54
CA LEU A 22 4.42 -0.34 0.87
C LEU A 22 2.96 0.10 0.75
N CYS A 23 2.71 1.41 0.77
CA CYS A 23 1.44 2.00 0.35
C CYS A 23 1.44 2.23 -1.17
N TRP A 24 0.29 2.49 -1.78
CA TRP A 24 0.17 2.69 -3.24
C TRP A 24 1.12 3.76 -3.81
N ASP A 25 1.24 4.91 -3.14
CA ASP A 25 2.11 5.99 -3.62
C ASP A 25 3.60 5.59 -3.58
N CYS A 26 3.99 4.86 -2.53
CA CYS A 26 5.36 4.41 -2.34
C CYS A 26 5.69 3.23 -3.26
N ASP A 27 4.74 2.32 -3.47
CA ASP A 27 4.86 1.21 -4.40
C ASP A 27 5.14 1.70 -5.82
N SER A 28 4.31 2.63 -6.32
CA SER A 28 4.47 3.20 -7.65
C SER A 28 5.86 3.83 -7.81
N LYS A 29 6.31 4.64 -6.84
CA LYS A 29 7.65 5.27 -6.89
C LYS A 29 8.80 4.24 -6.92
N VAL A 30 8.68 3.16 -6.17
CA VAL A 30 9.72 2.10 -6.08
C VAL A 30 9.73 1.26 -7.37
N HIS A 31 8.57 0.75 -7.77
CA HIS A 31 8.45 -0.20 -8.89
C HIS A 31 8.40 0.49 -10.26
N SER A 32 8.20 1.81 -10.33
CA SER A 32 8.38 2.58 -11.58
C SER A 32 9.81 3.09 -11.77
N ALA A 33 10.71 2.93 -10.79
CA ALA A 33 12.05 3.51 -10.86
C ALA A 33 12.91 2.86 -11.95
N ASN A 34 12.78 1.54 -12.13
CA ASN A 34 13.43 0.79 -13.20
C ASN A 34 12.72 -0.54 -13.47
N PHE A 35 13.02 -1.15 -14.62
CA PHE A 35 12.40 -2.40 -15.04
C PHE A 35 12.81 -3.63 -14.20
N LEU A 36 13.91 -3.58 -13.46
CA LEU A 36 14.34 -4.69 -12.60
C LEU A 36 13.43 -4.78 -11.38
N VAL A 37 13.23 -3.64 -10.71
CA VAL A 37 12.35 -3.53 -9.54
C VAL A 37 10.90 -3.74 -9.96
N ALA A 38 10.49 -3.27 -11.15
CA ALA A 38 9.16 -3.56 -11.69
C ALA A 38 8.83 -5.06 -11.78
N ARG A 39 9.82 -5.95 -11.87
CA ARG A 39 9.61 -7.42 -11.92
C ARG A 39 9.47 -8.06 -10.55
N HIS A 40 9.60 -7.30 -9.46
CA HIS A 40 9.40 -7.83 -8.12
C HIS A 40 7.95 -8.28 -7.95
N SER A 41 7.77 -9.48 -7.37
CA SER A 41 6.45 -9.98 -6.98
C SER A 41 5.94 -9.15 -5.81
N ARG A 42 4.74 -8.58 -5.95
CA ARG A 42 4.04 -7.89 -4.87
C ARG A 42 2.75 -8.60 -4.54
N ASN A 43 2.54 -8.88 -3.26
CA ASN A 43 1.29 -9.44 -2.75
C ASN A 43 0.42 -8.36 -2.12
N LEU A 44 -0.91 -8.50 -2.22
CA LEU A 44 -1.83 -7.60 -1.53
C LEU A 44 -1.92 -7.90 -0.05
N LEU A 45 -2.17 -6.85 0.72
CA LEU A 45 -2.48 -6.93 2.14
C LEU A 45 -3.97 -6.67 2.36
N CYS A 46 -4.55 -7.41 3.30
CA CYS A 46 -5.91 -7.18 3.75
C CYS A 46 -6.07 -5.75 4.27
N CYS A 47 -7.06 -5.02 3.74
CA CYS A 47 -7.33 -3.65 4.12
C CYS A 47 -7.96 -3.51 5.51
N VAL A 48 -8.22 -4.63 6.20
CA VAL A 48 -8.72 -4.70 7.57
C VAL A 48 -7.59 -5.11 8.51
N CYS A 49 -7.15 -6.37 8.52
CA CYS A 49 -6.12 -6.84 9.46
C CYS A 49 -4.67 -6.62 8.98
N GLY A 50 -4.44 -6.53 7.66
CA GLY A 50 -3.10 -6.47 7.07
C GLY A 50 -2.45 -7.83 6.82
N SER A 51 -3.22 -8.93 6.85
CA SER A 51 -2.74 -10.25 6.44
C SER A 51 -2.39 -10.28 4.95
N LEU A 52 -1.44 -11.11 4.57
CA LEU A 52 -1.14 -11.37 3.16
C LEU A 52 -2.31 -12.06 2.48
N LEU A 53 -2.56 -11.68 1.24
CA LEU A 53 -3.52 -12.31 0.36
C LEU A 53 -2.75 -13.04 -0.73
N MET A 54 -3.29 -14.18 -1.18
CA MET A 54 -2.70 -15.04 -2.22
C MET A 54 -2.60 -14.36 -3.61
N TRP A 55 -3.03 -13.11 -3.74
CA TRP A 55 -2.91 -12.37 -4.99
C TRP A 55 -1.50 -11.80 -5.13
N SER A 56 -0.89 -11.99 -6.30
CA SER A 56 0.39 -11.42 -6.68
C SER A 56 0.32 -10.65 -7.99
N ALA A 57 1.13 -9.60 -8.11
CA ALA A 57 1.35 -8.89 -9.37
C ALA A 57 2.77 -8.36 -9.51
N ASP A 58 3.27 -8.45 -10.75
CA ASP A 58 4.48 -7.81 -11.26
C ASP A 58 4.13 -6.68 -12.25
N GLY A 59 5.13 -5.89 -12.63
CA GLY A 59 5.01 -4.74 -13.53
C GLY A 59 5.19 -3.37 -12.84
N ALA A 60 5.30 -2.30 -13.62
CA ALA A 60 5.50 -0.96 -13.06
C ALA A 60 4.22 -0.38 -12.42
N GLU A 61 3.05 -0.83 -12.87
CA GLU A 61 1.75 -0.27 -12.47
C GLU A 61 0.82 -1.36 -11.94
N VAL A 62 0.52 -1.29 -10.65
CA VAL A 62 -0.58 -2.04 -10.06
C VAL A 62 -1.72 -1.08 -9.86
N THR A 63 -2.87 -1.39 -10.45
CA THR A 63 -4.08 -0.59 -10.23
C THR A 63 -4.47 -0.69 -8.75
N PRO A 64 -4.71 0.44 -8.06
CA PRO A 64 -5.14 0.41 -6.68
C PRO A 64 -6.44 -0.37 -6.51
N ILE A 65 -6.36 -1.50 -5.82
CA ILE A 65 -7.51 -2.35 -5.50
C ILE A 65 -7.59 -2.57 -4.00
N VAL A 66 -8.82 -2.57 -3.48
CA VAL A 66 -9.07 -2.86 -2.07
C VAL A 66 -9.36 -4.34 -1.95
N SER A 67 -8.66 -4.99 -1.04
CA SER A 67 -8.74 -6.43 -0.86
C SER A 67 -8.93 -6.76 0.63
N VAL A 68 -9.81 -7.71 0.91
CA VAL A 68 -10.18 -8.16 2.25
C VAL A 68 -9.91 -9.67 2.32
N CYS A 69 -9.34 -10.17 3.41
CA CYS A 69 -9.20 -11.62 3.59
C CYS A 69 -10.53 -12.25 3.97
N GLU A 70 -10.67 -13.56 3.75
CA GLU A 70 -11.90 -14.30 4.05
C GLU A 70 -12.39 -14.06 5.49
N GLN A 71 -11.46 -14.10 6.46
CA GLN A 71 -11.79 -13.87 7.87
C GLN A 71 -12.31 -12.44 8.15
N CYS A 72 -11.83 -11.44 7.41
CA CYS A 72 -12.28 -10.06 7.57
C CYS A 72 -13.52 -9.74 6.71
N ALA A 73 -13.85 -10.56 5.72
CA ALA A 73 -15.03 -10.38 4.88
C ALA A 73 -16.32 -10.68 5.67
N ASP A 74 -16.28 -11.69 6.55
CA ASP A 74 -17.40 -12.11 7.40
C ASP A 74 -17.48 -11.37 8.75
N GLY A 75 -16.70 -10.30 8.94
CA GLY A 75 -16.75 -9.47 10.16
C GLY A 75 -15.77 -9.87 11.26
N GLY A 76 -14.62 -10.47 10.92
CA GLY A 76 -13.60 -10.90 11.88
C GLY A 76 -13.00 -9.76 12.71
N GLU A 77 -13.30 -9.78 14.01
CA GLU A 77 -12.56 -9.12 15.08
C GLU A 77 -11.13 -9.70 15.09
N SER A 78 -10.17 -8.98 14.51
CA SER A 78 -8.78 -9.43 14.49
C SER A 78 -8.09 -8.94 15.77
N SER A 79 -7.74 -9.87 16.64
CA SER A 79 -6.89 -9.63 17.82
C SER A 79 -5.63 -8.88 17.40
N ASP A 80 -5.41 -7.71 17.99
CA ASP A 80 -4.17 -6.94 17.88
C ASP A 80 -3.01 -7.76 18.44
N GLY A 81 -2.38 -8.58 17.60
CA GLY A 81 -1.02 -9.04 17.80
C GLY A 81 -0.06 -7.93 17.38
N ALA A 82 0.10 -6.94 18.25
CA ALA A 82 1.30 -6.13 18.25
C ALA A 82 2.40 -7.00 18.87
N GLU A 83 3.16 -7.67 18.02
CA GLU A 83 4.44 -8.24 18.44
C GLU A 83 5.34 -7.07 18.88
N GLU A 84 5.70 -7.11 20.16
CA GLU A 84 6.60 -6.17 20.81
C GLU A 84 7.99 -6.34 20.19
N GLU A 85 8.51 -5.27 19.60
CA GLU A 85 9.89 -5.19 19.14
C GLU A 85 10.81 -5.36 20.37
N PRO A 86 11.77 -6.30 20.39
CA PRO A 86 12.79 -6.29 21.41
C PRO A 86 13.67 -5.05 21.21
N GLU A 87 13.75 -4.29 22.28
CA GLU A 87 14.68 -3.20 22.55
C GLU A 87 16.14 -3.62 22.32
N GLU A 88 16.69 -3.25 21.17
CA GLU A 88 18.13 -3.26 20.93
C GLU A 88 18.72 -2.00 21.59
N GLU A 89 19.27 -2.17 22.78
CA GLU A 89 20.06 -1.16 23.48
C GLU A 89 21.23 -0.66 22.63
N SER A 90 21.21 0.61 22.23
CA SER A 90 22.42 1.35 21.89
C SER A 90 22.39 2.70 22.59
N VAL A 91 23.33 2.86 23.53
CA VAL A 91 23.45 4.02 24.40
C VAL A 91 24.22 5.13 23.68
N VAL A 92 23.54 6.28 23.58
CA VAL A 92 23.97 7.69 23.47
C VAL A 92 24.84 8.15 22.28
N GLU A 93 24.40 9.19 21.56
CA GLU A 93 24.81 10.56 21.88
C GLU A 93 23.85 11.60 21.25
N GLU A 94 23.76 12.72 21.93
CA GLU A 94 22.79 13.82 21.91
C GLU A 94 22.87 14.71 20.64
N ASN A 95 21.72 15.15 20.11
CA ASN A 95 21.43 16.59 19.92
C ASN A 95 20.03 16.89 19.33
N GLN A 96 19.16 17.37 20.23
CA GLN A 96 18.41 18.63 20.20
C GLN A 96 17.42 18.98 19.04
N VAL A 97 16.13 18.92 19.44
CA VAL A 97 14.97 19.81 19.18
C VAL A 97 14.77 20.50 17.83
N VAL A 98 13.55 20.34 17.28
CA VAL A 98 12.56 21.44 17.19
C VAL A 98 11.12 20.88 17.03
N PRO A 99 10.09 21.50 17.64
CA PRO A 99 8.72 21.03 17.58
C PRO A 99 7.92 21.77 16.50
N LEU A 100 7.05 21.08 15.75
CA LEU A 100 5.80 21.66 15.23
C LEU A 100 4.75 20.57 15.02
N SER A 101 3.68 20.63 15.80
CA SER A 101 2.34 20.15 15.43
C SER A 101 1.51 21.38 14.98
N PRO A 102 0.29 21.25 14.44
CA PRO A 102 -0.53 20.05 14.18
C PRO A 102 -1.15 20.02 12.76
N THR A 103 -1.88 18.94 12.45
CA THR A 103 -3.06 18.84 11.54
C THR A 103 -2.97 19.49 10.16
N GLU A 104 -3.16 18.79 9.05
CA GLU A 104 -4.48 18.65 8.43
C GLU A 104 -4.52 17.48 7.42
N CYS A 105 -5.66 16.80 7.46
CA CYS A 105 -6.11 15.81 6.50
C CYS A 105 -6.27 16.45 5.11
N CYS A 106 -5.49 16.03 4.11
CA CYS A 106 -5.82 16.33 2.72
C CYS A 106 -6.86 15.34 2.20
N SER A 107 -8.07 15.45 2.75
CA SER A 107 -9.28 15.19 1.97
C SER A 107 -9.46 16.38 1.04
N SER A 108 -8.94 16.28 -0.18
CA SER A 108 -9.32 17.19 -1.25
C SER A 108 -9.45 16.37 -2.52
N ARG A 109 -10.64 15.77 -2.65
CA ARG A 109 -11.25 15.57 -3.96
C ARG A 109 -11.26 16.92 -4.69
N ARG A 110 -10.69 16.95 -5.89
CA ARG A 110 -11.10 17.87 -6.95
C ARG A 110 -11.17 17.11 -8.27
N ASP A 111 -12.42 16.79 -8.62
CA ASP A 111 -13.03 16.90 -9.95
C ASP A 111 -12.27 16.34 -11.17
N VAL A 112 -12.58 15.09 -11.52
CA VAL A 112 -12.49 14.61 -12.90
C VAL A 112 -13.79 14.98 -13.60
N ASP A 113 -13.69 15.89 -14.57
CA ASP A 113 -14.74 16.26 -15.51
C ASP A 113 -15.26 15.03 -16.28
N PRO A 114 -16.59 14.78 -16.36
CA PRO A 114 -17.15 13.64 -17.07
C PRO A 114 -17.59 14.02 -18.49
N GLU A 115 -16.66 14.16 -19.44
CA GLU A 115 -17.00 14.11 -20.87
C GLU A 115 -16.92 12.66 -21.38
N VAL A 116 -18.12 12.08 -21.41
CA VAL A 116 -18.48 10.84 -22.07
C VAL A 116 -17.95 10.80 -23.51
N SER A 117 -17.11 9.81 -23.81
CA SER A 117 -17.05 9.27 -25.18
C SER A 117 -16.97 7.74 -25.14
N ARG A 118 -18.15 7.13 -24.97
CA ARG A 118 -18.38 5.71 -25.26
C ARG A 118 -18.19 5.49 -26.76
N LYS A 119 -16.98 5.17 -27.20
CA LYS A 119 -16.77 4.58 -28.53
C LYS A 119 -17.24 3.12 -28.47
N ARG A 120 -18.49 2.91 -28.88
CA ARG A 120 -19.10 1.59 -29.07
C ARG A 120 -18.35 0.88 -30.21
N CYS A 121 -17.49 -0.08 -29.90
CA CYS A 121 -17.01 -1.03 -30.89
C CYS A 121 -18.20 -1.81 -31.43
N LYS A 122 -18.57 -1.52 -32.68
CA LYS A 122 -19.56 -2.28 -33.42
C LYS A 122 -18.85 -3.55 -33.90
N MET A 123 -19.22 -4.69 -33.33
CA MET A 123 -18.98 -5.99 -33.96
C MET A 123 -19.81 -6.03 -35.23
N GLU A 124 -19.16 -5.95 -36.38
CA GLU A 124 -19.74 -6.39 -37.65
C GLU A 124 -19.22 -7.80 -37.93
N ASN A 125 -20.15 -8.75 -37.88
CA ASN A 125 -19.99 -10.09 -38.44
C ASN A 125 -19.80 -9.97 -39.95
N VAL A 126 -18.72 -10.57 -40.46
CA VAL A 126 -18.63 -11.14 -41.81
C VAL A 126 -18.03 -12.52 -41.69
#